data_AF-A0A539CZN8-F1
#
_entry.id   AF-A0A539CZN8-F1
#
_cell.length_a   1.000
_cell.length_b   1.000
_cell.length_c   1.000
_cell.angle_alpha   90.00
_cell.angle_beta   90.00
_cell.angle_gamma   90.00
#
_symmetry.space_group_name_H-M   'P 1'
#
loop_
_entity.id
_entity.type
_entity.pdbx_description
1 polymer ?
#
loop_
_entity_poly.entity_id
_entity_poly.type
_entity_poly.pdbx_seq_one_letter_code
_entity_poly.pdbx_strand_id
1 'polypeptide(L)'
;MTPTAPAMPTRAAALAVLILAAMVLGFAPILVRLADAGPAAAGFWRFVFALPWLLVMTARPGGEGVGRPSNWMVLAGVMLVFDLGFWHYSIALTSVANATTLTNLTPVVVTLVGWFVFRDRPKALFLVALAAAIAGAVTM
;
A
#
# COMPACT_ATOMS: atom_id res chain seq x y z
N MET A 1 3.68 20.18 33.65
CA MET A 1 4.48 19.10 33.04
C MET A 1 4.46 19.31 31.54
N THR A 2 5.56 19.79 30.96
CA THR A 2 5.72 19.97 29.52
C THR A 2 5.80 18.59 28.85
N PRO A 3 5.00 18.29 27.82
CA PRO A 3 5.11 17.03 27.09
C PRO A 3 6.50 16.96 26.44
N THR A 4 7.35 16.05 26.92
CA THR A 4 8.62 15.74 26.25
C THR A 4 8.30 15.12 24.89
N ALA A 5 8.66 15.81 23.81
CA ALA A 5 8.54 15.28 22.47
C ALA A 5 9.27 13.92 22.37
N PRO A 6 8.65 12.89 21.77
CA PRO A 6 9.28 11.58 21.65
C PRO A 6 10.59 11.70 20.87
N ALA A 7 11.65 11.04 21.35
CA ALA A 7 12.93 11.01 20.66
C ALA A 7 12.76 10.46 19.25
N MET A 8 13.25 11.19 18.24
CA MET A 8 13.16 10.72 16.85
C MET A 8 14.01 9.46 16.68
N PRO A 9 13.47 8.40 16.05
CA PRO A 9 14.23 7.18 15.82
C PRO A 9 15.45 7.46 14.93
N THR A 10 16.55 6.76 15.19
CA THR A 10 17.75 6.88 14.36
C THR A 10 17.47 6.41 12.93
N ARG A 11 18.21 6.94 11.95
CA ARG A 11 18.05 6.53 10.53
C ARG A 11 18.22 5.02 10.35
N ALA A 12 19.12 4.40 11.12
CA ALA A 12 19.31 2.95 11.12
C ALA A 12 18.07 2.20 11.63
N ALA A 13 17.43 2.67 12.71
CA ALA A 13 16.19 2.09 13.22
C ALA A 13 15.05 2.24 12.21
N ALA A 14 14.92 3.41 11.56
CA ALA A 14 13.92 3.62 10.52
C ALA A 14 14.12 2.69 9.31
N LEU A 15 15.37 2.49 8.86
CA LEU A 15 15.71 1.56 7.79
C LEU A 15 15.41 0.10 8.18
N ALA A 16 15.73 -0.31 9.41
CA ALA A 16 15.44 -1.65 9.89
C ALA A 16 13.93 -1.93 9.89
N VAL A 17 13.12 -0.98 10.39
CA VAL A 17 11.66 -1.07 10.38
C VAL A 17 11.13 -1.15 8.94
N LEU A 18 11.68 -0.35 8.02
CA LEU A 18 11.29 -0.37 6.60
C LEU A 18 11.55 -1.74 5.96
N ILE A 19 12.74 -2.31 6.18
CA ILE A 19 13.11 -3.63 5.63
C ILE A 19 12.21 -4.71 6.20
N LEU A 20 12.01 -4.71 7.53
CA LEU A 20 11.15 -5.68 8.19
C LEU A 20 9.70 -5.59 7.67
N ALA A 21 9.16 -4.37 7.54
CA ALA A 21 7.83 -4.16 7.00
C ALA A 21 7.72 -4.66 5.55
N ALA A 22 8.72 -4.41 4.71
CA ALA A 22 8.76 -4.90 3.34
C ALA A 22 8.78 -6.43 3.27
N MET A 23 9.58 -7.08 4.13
CA MET A 23 9.61 -8.54 4.22
C MET A 23 8.25 -9.11 4.62
N VAL A 24 7.61 -8.54 5.65
CA VAL A 24 6.27 -8.96 6.10
C VAL A 24 5.21 -8.74 5.02
N LEU A 25 5.25 -7.60 4.32
CA LEU A 25 4.32 -7.29 3.22
C LEU A 25 4.48 -8.27 2.05
N GLY A 26 5.69 -8.74 1.76
CA GLY A 26 5.94 -9.73 0.70
C GLY A 26 5.25 -11.08 0.94
N PHE A 27 4.99 -11.45 2.20
CA PHE A 27 4.25 -12.67 2.53
C PHE A 27 2.73 -12.53 2.33
N ALA A 28 2.20 -11.31 2.30
CA ALA A 28 0.76 -11.06 2.20
C ALA A 28 0.08 -11.75 1.00
N PRO A 29 0.56 -11.64 -0.26
CA PRO A 29 -0.09 -12.30 -1.39
C PRO A 29 0.00 -13.84 -1.33
N ILE A 30 1.05 -14.40 -0.72
CA ILE A 30 1.20 -15.86 -0.53
C ILE A 30 0.15 -16.37 0.45
N LEU A 31 -0.02 -15.69 1.59
CA LEU A 31 -1.01 -16.05 2.61
C LEU A 31 -2.45 -15.88 2.10
N VAL A 32 -2.73 -14.83 1.31
CA VAL A 32 -4.04 -14.64 0.68
C VAL A 32 -4.36 -15.77 -0.30
N ARG A 33 -3.37 -16.27 -1.04
CA ARG A 33 -3.58 -17.41 -1.95
C ARG A 33 -3.74 -18.74 -1.23
N LEU A 34 -3.07 -18.91 -0.08
CA LEU A 34 -3.16 -20.11 0.74
C LEU A 34 -4.44 -20.12 1.60
N ALA A 35 -5.06 -18.97 1.82
CA ALA A 35 -6.36 -18.89 2.44
C ALA A 35 -7.40 -19.46 1.46
N ASP A 36 -8.00 -20.61 1.79
CA ASP A 36 -9.17 -21.18 1.09
C ASP A 36 -10.43 -20.28 1.19
N ALA A 37 -10.29 -19.07 1.69
CA ALA A 37 -11.33 -18.05 1.73
C ALA A 37 -11.35 -17.28 0.40
N GLY A 38 -12.53 -17.10 -0.20
CA GLY A 38 -12.65 -16.32 -1.44
C GLY A 38 -12.10 -14.89 -1.31
N PRO A 39 -11.74 -14.21 -2.42
CA PRO A 39 -11.07 -12.90 -2.44
C PRO A 39 -11.75 -11.82 -1.59
N ALA A 40 -13.09 -11.79 -1.64
CA ALA A 40 -13.91 -10.86 -0.85
C ALA A 40 -13.84 -11.16 0.66
N ALA A 41 -13.79 -12.45 1.04
CA ALA A 41 -13.69 -12.85 2.45
C ALA A 41 -12.31 -12.52 3.03
N ALA A 42 -11.23 -12.71 2.27
CA ALA A 42 -9.88 -12.32 2.68
C ALA A 42 -9.78 -10.80 2.92
N GLY A 43 -10.34 -9.99 2.01
CA GLY A 43 -10.41 -8.54 2.17
C GLY A 43 -11.22 -8.11 3.39
N PHE A 44 -12.40 -8.72 3.60
CA PHE A 44 -13.25 -8.45 4.75
C PHE A 44 -12.52 -8.71 6.08
N TRP A 45 -11.92 -9.88 6.25
CA TRP A 45 -11.19 -10.23 7.48
C TRP A 45 -10.03 -9.27 7.77
N ARG A 46 -9.31 -8.83 6.73
CA ARG A 46 -8.21 -7.87 6.88
C ARG A 46 -8.68 -6.54 7.48
N PHE A 47 -9.86 -6.03 7.07
CA PHE A 47 -10.42 -4.81 7.64
C PHE A 47 -10.99 -5.01 9.04
N VAL A 48 -11.65 -6.14 9.30
CA VAL A 48 -12.15 -6.48 10.65
C VAL A 48 -11.04 -6.51 11.68
N PHE A 49 -9.89 -7.11 11.34
CA PHE A 49 -8.73 -7.12 12.24
C PHE A 49 -8.02 -5.76 12.32
N ALA A 50 -8.07 -4.93 11.28
CA ALA A 50 -7.47 -3.59 11.29
C ALA A 50 -8.28 -2.58 12.14
N LEU A 51 -9.61 -2.68 12.14
CA LEU A 51 -10.54 -1.80 12.85
C LEU A 51 -10.20 -1.52 14.32
N PRO A 52 -9.96 -2.52 15.20
CA PRO A 52 -9.62 -2.26 16.60
C PRO A 52 -8.31 -1.48 16.74
N TRP A 53 -7.31 -1.78 15.90
CA TRP A 53 -6.04 -1.05 15.91
C TRP A 53 -6.21 0.40 15.45
N LEU A 54 -6.99 0.63 14.40
CA LEU A 54 -7.31 1.98 13.93
C LEU A 54 -8.04 2.79 15.02
N LEU A 55 -8.99 2.20 15.73
CA LEU A 55 -9.69 2.86 16.85
C LEU A 55 -8.72 3.23 17.97
N VAL A 56 -7.82 2.32 18.36
CA VAL A 56 -6.78 2.62 19.35
C VAL A 56 -5.88 3.77 18.87
N MET A 57 -5.52 3.80 17.58
CA MET A 57 -4.70 4.88 17.01
C MET A 57 -5.43 6.22 17.02
N THR A 58 -6.74 6.26 16.75
CA THR A 58 -7.54 7.50 16.84
C THR A 58 -7.65 8.04 18.25
N ALA A 59 -7.54 7.18 19.27
CA ALA A 59 -7.60 7.55 20.69
C ALA A 59 -6.23 7.95 21.29
N ARG A 60 -5.13 7.85 20.53
CA ARG A 60 -3.79 8.24 21.00
C ARG A 60 -3.62 9.76 21.04
N PRO A 61 -2.72 10.29 21.89
CA PRO A 61 -2.35 11.70 21.85
C PRO A 61 -1.83 12.08 20.45
N GLY A 62 -2.52 13.00 19.77
CA GLY A 62 -2.26 13.38 18.36
C GLY A 62 -3.19 12.73 17.33
N GLY A 63 -4.11 11.85 17.73
CA GLY A 63 -5.19 11.37 16.88
C GLY A 63 -6.31 12.42 16.77
N GLU A 64 -6.86 12.59 15.57
CA GLU A 64 -7.96 13.54 15.30
C GLU A 64 -9.33 13.06 15.85
N GLY A 65 -9.37 11.89 16.51
CA GLY A 65 -10.59 11.25 17.00
C GLY A 65 -11.46 10.68 15.88
N VAL A 66 -12.66 10.22 16.24
CA VAL A 66 -13.66 9.73 15.28
C VAL A 66 -14.57 10.89 14.89
N GLY A 67 -14.27 11.53 13.77
CA GLY A 67 -15.03 12.65 13.22
C GLY A 67 -15.97 12.29 12.07
N ARG A 68 -16.73 13.27 11.57
CA ARG A 68 -17.49 13.12 10.33
C ARG A 68 -16.51 13.05 9.14
N PRO A 69 -16.59 12.01 8.30
CA PRO A 69 -15.71 11.90 7.14
C PRO A 69 -15.99 13.04 6.16
N SER A 70 -14.94 13.69 5.66
CA SER A 70 -15.08 14.65 4.56
C SER A 70 -15.41 13.92 3.26
N ASN A 71 -15.99 14.62 2.28
CA ASN A 71 -16.29 14.04 0.96
C ASN A 71 -15.03 13.45 0.28
N TRP A 72 -13.87 14.08 0.50
CA TRP A 72 -12.58 13.58 0.02
C TRP A 72 -12.14 12.29 0.74
N MET A 73 -12.42 12.16 2.03
CA MET A 73 -12.13 10.95 2.80
C MET A 73 -13.00 9.78 2.36
N VAL A 74 -14.27 10.04 2.04
CA VAL A 74 -15.18 9.05 1.45
C VAL A 74 -14.67 8.62 0.08
N LEU A 75 -14.28 9.57 -0.79
CA LEU A 75 -13.72 9.25 -2.11
C LEU A 75 -12.43 8.41 -2.00
N ALA A 76 -11.52 8.77 -1.11
CA ALA A 76 -10.30 8.00 -0.84
C ALA A 76 -10.62 6.58 -0.35
N GLY A 77 -11.62 6.43 0.54
CA GLY A 77 -12.09 5.12 1.00
C GLY A 77 -12.68 4.27 -0.12
N VAL A 78 -13.48 4.87 -1.02
CA VAL A 78 -14.05 4.17 -2.18
C VAL A 78 -12.94 3.70 -3.14
N MET A 79 -11.98 4.58 -3.45
CA MET A 79 -10.83 4.22 -4.28
C MET A 79 -9.99 3.10 -3.65
N LEU A 80 -9.79 3.13 -2.32
CA LEU A 80 -9.09 2.09 -1.59
C LEU A 80 -9.83 0.74 -1.67
N VAL A 81 -11.16 0.74 -1.58
CA VAL A 81 -11.95 -0.49 -1.73
C VAL A 81 -11.81 -1.08 -3.13
N PHE A 82 -11.84 -0.24 -4.17
CA PHE A 82 -11.62 -0.71 -5.54
C PHE A 82 -10.21 -1.26 -5.74
N ASP A 83 -9.19 -0.56 -5.26
CA ASP A 83 -7.79 -1.00 -5.31
C ASP A 83 -7.61 -2.38 -4.65
N LEU A 84 -8.09 -2.54 -3.41
CA LEU A 84 -8.02 -3.82 -2.71
C LEU A 84 -8.84 -4.90 -3.41
N GLY A 85 -10.01 -4.57 -3.93
CA GLY A 85 -10.84 -5.50 -4.69
C GLY A 85 -10.07 -6.03 -5.90
N PHE A 86 -9.61 -5.14 -6.79
CA PHE A 86 -8.85 -5.51 -7.97
C PHE A 86 -7.57 -6.29 -7.62
N TRP A 87 -6.88 -5.93 -6.54
CA TRP A 87 -5.69 -6.64 -6.07
C TRP A 87 -6.00 -8.09 -5.65
N HIS A 88 -7.02 -8.33 -4.81
CA HIS A 88 -7.37 -9.68 -4.38
C HIS A 88 -7.89 -10.55 -5.54
N TYR A 89 -8.67 -9.97 -6.46
CA TYR A 89 -9.12 -10.68 -7.66
C TYR A 89 -7.95 -10.98 -8.62
N SER A 90 -6.98 -10.07 -8.77
CA SER A 90 -5.77 -10.30 -9.57
C SER A 90 -4.94 -11.47 -9.04
N ILE A 91 -4.76 -11.58 -7.71
CA ILE A 91 -4.03 -12.70 -7.08
C ILE A 91 -4.72 -14.05 -7.33
N ALA A 92 -6.07 -14.06 -7.37
CA ALA A 92 -6.84 -15.28 -7.64
C ALA A 92 -6.85 -15.65 -9.13
N LEU A 93 -6.90 -14.66 -10.02
CA LEU A 93 -6.98 -14.86 -11.48
C LEU A 93 -5.61 -15.09 -12.14
N THR A 94 -4.50 -14.78 -11.47
CA THR A 94 -3.14 -14.82 -12.03
C THR A 94 -2.14 -15.54 -11.10
N SER A 95 -0.94 -15.91 -11.58
CA SER A 95 0.11 -16.45 -10.72
C SER A 95 0.58 -15.39 -9.70
N VAL A 96 0.99 -15.81 -8.49
CA VAL A 96 1.51 -14.88 -7.47
C VAL A 96 2.69 -14.06 -8.01
N ALA A 97 3.50 -14.67 -8.88
CA ALA A 97 4.61 -14.00 -9.56
C ALA A 97 4.10 -12.82 -10.39
N ASN A 98 3.15 -13.05 -11.31
CA ASN A 98 2.64 -12.00 -12.20
C ASN A 98 1.85 -10.92 -11.43
N ALA A 99 1.09 -11.28 -10.39
CA ALA A 99 0.39 -10.31 -9.55
C ALA A 99 1.36 -9.38 -8.80
N THR A 100 2.48 -9.92 -8.31
CA THR A 100 3.50 -9.14 -7.59
C THR A 100 4.28 -8.24 -8.56
N THR A 101 4.66 -8.74 -9.73
CA THR A 101 5.34 -7.98 -10.78
C THR A 101 4.49 -6.79 -11.25
N LEU A 102 3.19 -7.00 -11.45
CA LEU A 102 2.26 -5.93 -11.83
C LEU A 102 2.10 -4.90 -10.71
N THR A 103 2.06 -5.33 -9.44
CA THR A 103 1.98 -4.42 -8.28
C THR A 103 3.28 -3.59 -8.13
N ASN A 104 4.43 -4.15 -8.48
CA ASN A 104 5.71 -3.41 -8.49
C ASN A 104 5.78 -2.34 -9.59
N LEU A 105 4.88 -2.39 -10.59
CA LEU A 105 4.74 -1.35 -11.61
C LEU A 105 3.81 -0.19 -11.14
N THR A 106 3.23 -0.23 -9.94
CA THR A 106 2.42 0.88 -9.41
C THR A 106 3.13 2.25 -9.48
N PRO A 107 4.42 2.40 -9.14
CA PRO A 107 5.13 3.68 -9.24
C PRO A 107 5.17 4.23 -10.67
N VAL A 108 5.21 3.34 -11.67
CA VAL A 108 5.16 3.69 -13.09
C VAL A 108 3.83 4.36 -13.42
N VAL A 109 2.73 3.70 -13.09
CA VAL A 109 1.37 4.18 -13.38
C VAL A 109 1.09 5.47 -12.60
N VAL A 110 1.44 5.51 -11.31
CA VAL A 110 1.25 6.70 -10.45
C VAL A 110 2.05 7.89 -10.97
N THR A 111 3.28 7.67 -11.46
CA THR A 111 4.10 8.76 -12.01
C THR A 111 3.62 9.20 -13.38
N LEU A 112 3.12 8.30 -14.23
CA LEU A 112 2.48 8.63 -15.50
C LEU A 112 1.22 9.47 -15.30
N VAL A 113 0.34 9.03 -14.39
CA VAL A 113 -0.88 9.78 -14.01
C VAL A 113 -0.50 11.11 -13.35
N GLY A 114 0.52 11.11 -12.49
CA GLY A 114 1.05 12.32 -11.86
C GLY A 114 1.56 13.33 -12.88
N TRP A 115 2.32 12.88 -13.87
CA TRP A 115 2.75 13.72 -14.99
C TRP A 115 1.58 14.22 -15.83
N PHE A 116 0.58 13.37 -16.10
CA PHE A 116 -0.56 13.77 -16.93
C PHE A 116 -1.48 14.77 -16.22
N VAL A 117 -1.75 14.57 -14.92
CA VAL A 117 -2.68 15.38 -14.11
C VAL A 117 -2.00 16.63 -13.57
N PHE A 118 -0.77 16.52 -13.03
CA PHE A 118 -0.05 17.62 -12.39
C PHE A 118 1.01 18.28 -13.28
N ARG A 119 1.27 17.76 -14.49
CA ARG A 119 2.32 18.25 -15.44
C ARG A 119 3.75 18.22 -14.89
N ASP A 120 4.01 17.47 -13.82
CA ASP A 120 5.35 17.30 -13.26
C ASP A 120 6.22 16.45 -14.18
N ARG A 121 7.23 17.08 -14.80
CA ARG A 121 8.11 16.40 -15.77
C ARG A 121 8.98 15.36 -15.05
N PRO A 122 8.87 14.06 -15.37
CA PRO A 122 9.70 13.04 -14.74
C PRO A 122 11.17 13.22 -15.14
N LYS A 123 12.08 13.01 -14.17
CA LYS A 123 13.52 13.08 -14.41
C LYS A 123 13.98 11.94 -15.32
N ALA A 124 15.01 12.16 -16.14
CA ALA A 124 15.52 11.16 -17.09
C ALA A 124 15.89 9.82 -16.43
N LEU A 125 16.42 9.85 -15.20
CA LEU A 125 16.74 8.64 -14.41
C LEU A 125 15.48 7.79 -14.11
N PHE A 126 14.33 8.42 -13.91
CA PHE A 126 13.06 7.71 -13.71
C PHE A 126 12.62 6.97 -14.98
N LEU A 127 12.82 7.57 -16.15
CA LEU A 127 12.51 6.92 -17.44
C LEU A 127 13.40 5.70 -17.69
N VAL A 128 14.67 5.76 -17.30
CA VAL A 128 15.59 4.60 -17.39
C VAL A 128 15.18 3.50 -16.41
N ALA A 129 14.86 3.85 -15.16
CA ALA A 129 14.36 2.91 -14.16
C ALA A 129 13.02 2.28 -14.60
N LEU A 130 12.15 3.05 -15.24
CA LEU A 130 10.90 2.61 -15.84
C LEU A 130 11.13 1.58 -16.95
N ALA A 131 12.03 1.88 -17.88
CA ALA A 131 12.37 0.95 -18.97
C ALA A 131 12.95 -0.37 -18.41
N ALA A 132 13.81 -0.29 -17.39
CA ALA A 132 14.36 -1.47 -16.71
C ALA A 132 13.28 -2.27 -15.97
N ALA A 133 12.33 -1.60 -15.30
CA ALA A 133 11.22 -2.26 -14.61
C ALA A 133 10.27 -2.97 -15.59
N ILE A 134 9.94 -2.34 -16.72
CA ILE A 134 9.15 -2.96 -17.79
C ILE A 134 9.90 -4.15 -18.39
N ALA A 135 11.20 -4.01 -18.67
CA ALA A 135 12.01 -5.11 -19.20
C ALA A 135 12.02 -6.30 -18.23
N GLY A 136 12.23 -6.07 -16.94
CA GLY A 136 12.16 -7.10 -15.91
C GLY A 136 10.77 -7.76 -15.83
N ALA A 137 9.71 -6.98 -15.95
CA ALA A 137 8.34 -7.48 -15.91
C ALA A 137 7.97 -8.36 -17.11
N VAL A 138 8.54 -8.08 -18.29
CA VAL A 138 8.34 -8.88 -19.52
C VAL A 138 9.14 -10.19 -19.48
N THR A 139 10.25 -10.24 -18.76
CA THR A 139 11.13 -11.43 -18.70
C THR A 139 10.76 -12.46 -17.63
N MET A 140 9.84 -12.14 -16.71
CA MET A 140 9.29 -13.09 -15.73
C MET A 140 8.09 -13.84 -16.30
#